data_AF-A0A1V9V8S2-F1
#
_entry.id   AF-A0A1V9V8S2-F1
#
_cell.length_a   1.000
_cell.length_b   1.000
_cell.length_c   1.000
_cell.angle_alpha   90.00
_cell.angle_beta   90.00
_cell.angle_gamma   90.00
#
_symmetry.space_group_name_H-M   'P 1'
#
loop_
_entity.id
_entity.type
_entity.pdbx_description
1 polymer ?
#
loop_
_entity_poly.entity_id
_entity_poly.type
_entity_poly.pdbx_seq_one_letter_code
_entity_poly.pdbx_strand_id
1 'polypeptide(L)'
;MFSGNLSINVYFEVGTDPDSAKIDVNNRVQAALSSMPEQVQRVGVVVGEKSPSILLFAMLQSPNNTYDSIYLSNYALLNMVETLKRVEGVGDAMIFGAKDYSIRIWLDPSKLLKYNLTTTDVIAVVKEQNQQYAAGKIAAEPIANKQMYTYTIQTPERFDDPVQFANIVIRSNPDGS
;
A
#
# COMPACT_ATOMS: atom_id res chain seq x y z
N MET A 1 13.97 17.78 -3.77
CA MET A 1 12.83 17.20 -3.04
C MET A 1 13.37 16.20 -2.04
N PHE A 2 13.35 16.50 -0.74
CA PHE A 2 13.74 15.54 0.29
C PHE A 2 12.60 14.53 0.43
N SER A 3 12.88 13.26 0.20
CA SER A 3 11.90 12.16 0.15
C SER A 3 11.26 11.80 1.49
N GLY A 4 11.38 12.65 2.52
CA GLY A 4 10.81 12.41 3.86
C GLY A 4 11.34 11.17 4.58
N ASN A 5 12.32 10.46 3.99
CA ASN A 5 12.83 9.19 4.48
C ASN A 5 14.09 9.40 5.31
N LEU A 6 14.13 8.78 6.49
CA LEU A 6 15.31 8.69 7.34
C LEU A 6 15.70 7.21 7.49
N SER A 7 16.98 6.90 7.27
CA SER A 7 17.54 5.57 7.52
C SER A 7 18.69 5.71 8.51
N ILE A 8 18.68 4.87 9.56
CA ILE A 8 19.71 4.84 10.61
C ILE A 8 20.30 3.43 10.61
N ASN A 9 21.62 3.34 10.46
CA ASN A 9 22.34 2.06 10.61
C ASN A 9 22.92 1.99 12.02
N VAL A 10 22.65 0.90 12.73
CA VAL A 10 23.21 0.60 14.04
C VAL A 10 24.21 -0.54 13.88
N TYR A 11 25.44 -0.34 14.34
CA TYR A 11 26.52 -1.31 14.24
C TYR A 11 26.78 -1.93 15.61
N PHE A 12 27.02 -3.24 15.62
CA PHE A 12 27.29 -4.02 16.83
C PHE A 12 28.68 -4.64 16.74
N GLU A 13 29.23 -5.02 17.90
CA GLU A 13 30.50 -5.73 17.96
C GLU A 13 30.41 -7.10 17.29
N VAL A 14 31.53 -7.56 16.74
CA VAL A 14 31.62 -8.88 16.08
C VAL A 14 31.33 -9.98 17.10
N GLY A 15 30.42 -10.89 16.76
CA GLY A 15 29.97 -11.98 17.63
C GLY A 15 28.68 -11.68 18.41
N THR A 16 28.13 -10.47 18.30
CA THR A 16 26.80 -10.16 18.84
C THR A 16 25.73 -10.96 18.11
N ASP A 17 24.82 -11.57 18.88
CA ASP A 17 23.65 -12.27 18.34
C ASP A 17 22.69 -11.28 17.62
N PRO A 18 22.43 -11.45 16.30
CA PRO A 18 21.62 -10.51 15.53
C PRO A 18 20.17 -10.38 16.02
N ASP A 19 19.57 -11.48 16.47
CA ASP A 19 18.19 -11.51 16.96
C ASP A 19 18.06 -10.69 18.25
N SER A 20 18.98 -10.88 19.19
CA SER A 20 19.05 -10.11 20.44
C SER A 20 19.28 -8.62 20.15
N ALA A 21 20.21 -8.29 19.26
CA ALA A 21 20.50 -6.92 18.85
C ALA A 21 19.28 -6.22 18.24
N LYS A 22 18.52 -6.93 17.39
CA LYS A 22 17.28 -6.42 16.79
C LYS A 22 16.19 -6.19 17.83
N ILE A 23 16.01 -7.10 18.78
CA ILE A 23 15.05 -6.95 19.88
C ILE A 23 15.40 -5.69 20.69
N ASP A 24 16.66 -5.49 21.03
CA ASP A 24 17.13 -4.32 21.79
C ASP A 24 16.89 -3.00 21.04
N VAL A 25 17.17 -2.97 19.73
CA VAL A 25 16.91 -1.79 18.89
C VAL A 25 15.41 -1.52 18.81
N ASN A 26 14.59 -2.55 18.57
CA ASN A 26 13.14 -2.39 18.50
C ASN A 26 12.58 -1.85 19.82
N ASN A 27 12.99 -2.40 20.96
CA ASN A 27 12.56 -1.92 22.28
C ASN A 27 12.89 -0.43 22.49
N ARG A 28 14.08 0.01 22.07
CA ARG A 28 14.47 1.44 22.14
C ARG A 28 13.65 2.32 21.20
N VAL A 29 13.35 1.84 20.00
CA VAL A 29 12.48 2.55 19.04
C VAL A 29 11.06 2.69 19.60
N GLN A 30 10.49 1.63 20.17
CA GLN A 30 9.16 1.67 20.78
C GLN A 30 9.10 2.66 21.95
N ALA A 31 10.13 2.71 22.79
CA ALA A 31 10.22 3.66 23.89
C ALA A 31 10.26 5.13 23.40
N ALA A 32 10.87 5.39 22.24
CA ALA A 32 10.99 6.72 21.66
C ALA A 32 9.79 7.11 20.78
N LEU A 33 8.93 6.17 20.39
CA LEU A 33 7.85 6.38 19.43
C LEU A 33 6.88 7.49 19.86
N SER A 34 6.58 7.58 21.16
CA SER A 34 5.71 8.59 21.76
C SER A 34 6.25 10.03 21.64
N SER A 35 7.57 10.17 21.47
CA SER A 35 8.24 11.47 21.30
C SER A 35 8.32 11.90 19.83
N MET A 36 7.90 11.04 18.89
CA MET A 36 7.92 11.34 17.46
C MET A 36 6.63 12.08 17.05
N PRO A 37 6.66 12.90 15.96
CA PRO A 37 5.46 13.51 15.41
C PRO A 37 4.39 12.49 15.01
N GLU A 38 3.11 12.87 15.12
CA GLU A 38 1.97 11.98 14.85
C GLU A 38 2.01 11.37 13.44
N GLN A 39 2.48 12.12 12.45
CA GLN A 39 2.61 11.65 11.07
C GLN A 39 3.60 10.48 10.95
N VAL A 40 4.68 10.48 11.74
CA VAL A 40 5.66 9.38 11.77
C VAL A 40 5.07 8.18 12.50
N GLN A 41 4.37 8.41 13.63
CA GLN A 41 3.71 7.33 14.38
C GLN A 41 2.68 6.58 13.52
N ARG A 42 1.89 7.29 12.71
CA ARG A 42 0.90 6.68 11.80
C ARG A 42 1.52 5.81 10.71
N VAL A 43 2.69 6.21 10.19
CA VAL A 43 3.43 5.43 9.17
C VAL A 43 4.17 4.25 9.81
N GLY A 44 4.61 4.42 11.06
CA GLY A 44 5.39 3.44 11.81
C GLY A 44 6.88 3.50 11.51
N VAL A 45 7.67 2.89 12.37
CA VAL A 45 9.13 2.74 12.22
C VAL A 45 9.45 1.26 12.07
N VAL A 46 10.15 0.89 11.01
CA VAL A 46 10.55 -0.48 10.74
C VAL A 46 11.98 -0.71 11.22
N VAL A 47 12.17 -1.74 12.04
CA VAL A 47 13.49 -2.21 12.48
C VAL A 47 13.72 -3.58 11.84
N GLY A 48 14.84 -3.69 11.12
CA GLY A 48 15.23 -4.93 10.46
C GLY A 48 16.73 -5.14 10.54
N GLU A 49 17.15 -6.40 10.53
CA GLU A 49 18.55 -6.75 10.34
C GLU A 49 18.96 -6.40 8.92
N LYS A 50 20.18 -5.89 8.77
CA LYS A 50 20.73 -5.54 7.46
C LYS A 50 22.14 -6.08 7.35
N SER A 51 22.32 -7.05 6.45
CA SER A 51 23.65 -7.41 5.98
C SER A 51 24.04 -6.45 4.85
N PRO A 52 25.25 -5.85 4.88
CA PRO A 52 25.70 -4.98 3.80
C PRO A 52 26.07 -5.72 2.51
N SER A 53 26.16 -7.06 2.55
CA SER A 53 26.60 -7.89 1.43
C SER A 53 25.43 -8.49 0.66
N ILE A 54 25.42 -8.33 -0.66
CA ILE A 54 24.44 -8.95 -1.56
C ILE A 54 24.95 -10.33 -1.97
N LEU A 55 24.17 -11.38 -1.66
CA LEU A 55 24.50 -12.76 -2.02
C LEU A 55 24.23 -13.06 -3.51
N LEU A 56 23.12 -12.55 -4.05
CA LEU A 56 22.65 -12.87 -5.39
C LEU A 56 21.93 -11.68 -6.03
N PHE A 57 22.17 -11.49 -7.32
CA PHE A 57 21.32 -10.69 -8.20
C PHE A 57 20.54 -11.61 -9.13
N ALA A 58 19.23 -11.47 -9.15
CA ALA A 58 18.34 -12.13 -10.10
C ALA A 58 17.71 -11.07 -11.03
N MET A 59 17.68 -11.35 -12.33
CA MET A 59 17.08 -10.44 -13.31
C MET A 59 15.85 -11.10 -13.93
N LEU A 60 14.70 -10.42 -13.80
CA LEU A 60 13.48 -10.79 -14.53
C LEU A 60 13.50 -10.18 -15.93
N GLN A 61 13.22 -10.99 -16.94
CA GLN A 61 13.11 -10.56 -18.33
C GLN A 61 11.85 -11.14 -18.96
N SER A 62 11.24 -10.39 -19.89
CA SER A 62 10.18 -10.87 -20.77
C SER A 62 10.79 -11.11 -22.15
N PRO A 63 11.11 -12.36 -22.54
CA PRO A 63 11.87 -12.63 -23.77
C PRO A 63 11.23 -12.07 -25.04
N ASN A 64 9.89 -12.03 -25.08
CA ASN A 64 9.10 -11.56 -26.20
C ASN A 64 8.60 -10.11 -26.01
N ASN A 65 9.10 -9.38 -25.00
CA ASN A 65 8.59 -8.07 -24.58
C ASN A 65 7.06 -8.01 -24.37
N THR A 66 6.46 -9.14 -23.99
CA THR A 66 5.02 -9.25 -23.71
C THR A 66 4.63 -8.47 -22.45
N TYR A 67 5.58 -8.30 -21.53
CA TYR A 67 5.39 -7.60 -20.27
C TYR A 67 6.42 -6.49 -20.12
N ASP A 68 5.94 -5.32 -19.72
CA ASP A 68 6.80 -4.17 -19.47
C ASP A 68 7.47 -4.23 -18.08
N SER A 69 8.35 -3.26 -17.81
CA SER A 69 9.06 -3.17 -16.53
C SER A 69 8.14 -2.99 -15.31
N ILE A 70 6.95 -2.42 -15.49
CA ILE A 70 5.99 -2.20 -14.39
C ILE A 70 5.35 -3.54 -14.03
N TYR A 71 4.89 -4.28 -15.04
CA TYR A 71 4.34 -5.62 -14.86
C TYR A 71 5.35 -6.55 -14.21
N LEU A 72 6.60 -6.59 -14.70
CA LEU A 72 7.63 -7.45 -14.14
C LEU A 72 7.98 -7.08 -12.69
N SER A 73 8.01 -5.78 -12.35
CA SER A 73 8.21 -5.32 -10.97
C SER A 73 7.08 -5.78 -10.06
N ASN A 74 5.83 -5.60 -10.48
CA ASN A 74 4.65 -6.02 -9.72
C ASN A 74 4.59 -7.55 -9.56
N TYR A 75 4.91 -8.29 -10.63
CA TYR A 75 4.96 -9.75 -10.59
C TYR A 75 6.02 -10.25 -9.59
N ALA A 76 7.24 -9.69 -9.62
CA ALA A 76 8.28 -10.00 -8.65
C ALA A 76 7.84 -9.69 -7.22
N LEU A 77 7.20 -8.52 -7.01
CA LEU A 77 6.74 -8.09 -5.69
C LEU A 77 5.72 -9.07 -5.10
N LEU A 78 4.71 -9.42 -5.88
CA LEU A 78 3.59 -10.24 -5.42
C LEU A 78 3.92 -11.74 -5.32
N ASN A 79 4.81 -12.25 -6.18
CA ASN A 79 5.01 -13.71 -6.31
C ASN A 79 6.39 -14.19 -5.85
N MET A 80 7.40 -13.31 -5.84
CA MET A 80 8.79 -13.73 -5.61
C MET A 80 9.37 -13.18 -4.30
N VAL A 81 9.22 -11.88 -4.03
CA VAL A 81 9.89 -11.23 -2.88
C VAL A 81 9.52 -11.88 -1.56
N GLU A 82 8.24 -12.00 -1.25
CA GLU A 82 7.77 -12.62 0.00
C GLU A 82 8.15 -14.10 0.10
N THR A 83 8.12 -14.81 -1.02
CA THR A 83 8.54 -16.22 -1.07
C THR A 83 10.03 -16.35 -0.76
N LEU A 84 10.88 -15.48 -1.32
CA LEU A 84 12.33 -15.48 -1.09
C LEU A 84 12.67 -15.11 0.36
N LYS A 85 11.98 -14.12 0.95
CA LYS A 85 12.18 -13.74 2.36
C LYS A 85 11.85 -14.85 3.36
N ARG A 86 11.08 -15.86 2.95
CA ARG A 86 10.73 -17.01 3.80
C ARG A 86 11.69 -18.18 3.64
N VAL A 87 12.64 -18.13 2.71
CA VAL A 87 13.66 -19.16 2.56
C VAL A 87 14.66 -19.04 3.71
N GLU A 88 14.92 -20.16 4.38
CA GLU A 88 15.88 -20.21 5.49
C GLU A 88 17.26 -19.70 5.04
N GLY A 89 17.85 -18.79 5.83
CA GLY A 89 19.13 -18.15 5.51
C GLY A 89 19.05 -16.91 4.62
N VAL A 90 17.86 -16.55 4.10
CA VAL A 90 17.66 -15.27 3.41
C VAL A 90 17.34 -14.18 4.43
N GLY A 91 18.27 -13.22 4.60
CA GLY A 91 18.06 -12.08 5.49
C GLY A 91 17.08 -11.04 4.94
N ASP A 92 17.24 -10.64 3.68
CA ASP A 92 16.31 -9.75 2.99
C ASP A 92 16.32 -10.01 1.47
N ALA A 93 15.23 -9.65 0.81
CA ALA A 93 15.09 -9.66 -0.65
C ALA A 93 14.38 -8.38 -1.10
N MET A 94 14.95 -7.68 -2.06
CA MET A 94 14.39 -6.42 -2.57
C MET A 94 14.49 -6.32 -4.08
N ILE A 95 13.53 -5.59 -4.67
CA ILE A 95 13.52 -5.30 -6.10
C ILE A 95 14.30 -4.01 -6.32
N PHE A 96 15.41 -4.10 -7.06
CA PHE A 96 16.15 -2.93 -7.48
C PHE A 96 15.35 -2.10 -8.49
N GLY A 97 15.15 -0.82 -8.20
CA GLY A 97 14.40 0.09 -9.09
C GLY A 97 12.93 -0.27 -9.24
N ALA A 98 12.33 -0.84 -8.17
CA ALA A 98 10.93 -1.23 -8.14
C ALA A 98 10.02 -0.15 -8.73
N LYS A 99 9.15 -0.56 -9.64
CA LYS A 99 8.07 0.27 -10.16
C LYS A 99 6.76 -0.21 -9.56
N ASP A 100 6.17 0.62 -8.71
CA ASP A 100 4.90 0.29 -8.07
C ASP A 100 3.75 0.48 -9.06
N TYR A 101 2.86 -0.51 -9.09
CA TYR A 101 1.57 -0.36 -9.76
C TYR A 101 0.76 0.69 -8.98
N SER A 102 0.54 1.85 -9.60
CA SER A 102 -0.16 2.97 -8.98
C SER A 102 -1.13 3.58 -9.97
N ILE A 103 -2.39 3.72 -9.57
CA ILE A 103 -3.33 4.56 -10.30
C ILE A 103 -2.93 6.02 -10.06
N ARG A 104 -2.60 6.73 -11.14
CA ARG A 104 -2.21 8.14 -11.10
C ARG A 104 -3.29 8.99 -11.74
N ILE A 105 -3.93 9.82 -10.92
CA ILE A 105 -4.93 10.79 -11.39
C ILE A 105 -4.23 12.12 -11.61
N TRP A 106 -4.05 12.50 -12.87
CA TRP A 106 -3.48 13.79 -13.26
C TRP A 106 -4.60 14.81 -13.43
N LEU A 107 -4.59 15.86 -12.61
CA LEU A 107 -5.61 16.90 -12.63
C LEU A 107 -5.21 18.00 -13.61
N ASP A 108 -6.15 18.43 -14.45
CA ASP A 108 -6.02 19.59 -15.32
C ASP A 108 -6.55 20.84 -14.59
N PRO A 109 -5.67 21.80 -14.20
CA PRO A 109 -6.08 22.99 -13.45
C PRO A 109 -7.12 23.83 -14.19
N SER A 110 -7.06 23.87 -15.53
CA SER A 110 -7.97 24.67 -16.34
C SER A 110 -9.40 24.12 -16.27
N LYS A 111 -9.54 22.78 -16.26
CA LYS A 111 -10.84 22.12 -16.10
C LYS A 111 -11.38 22.29 -14.69
N LEU A 112 -10.54 22.15 -13.66
CA LEU A 112 -10.96 22.38 -12.27
C LEU A 112 -11.55 23.79 -12.09
N LEU A 113 -10.87 24.81 -12.61
CA LEU A 113 -11.36 26.19 -12.58
C LEU A 113 -12.68 26.35 -13.33
N LYS A 114 -12.80 25.79 -14.53
CA LYS A 114 -14.03 25.85 -15.35
C LYS A 114 -15.26 25.29 -14.61
N TYR A 115 -15.07 24.21 -13.84
CA TYR A 115 -16.15 23.56 -13.09
C TYR A 115 -16.26 24.04 -11.63
N ASN A 116 -15.50 25.06 -11.25
CA ASN A 116 -15.42 25.59 -9.89
C ASN A 116 -15.15 24.50 -8.85
N LEU A 117 -14.17 23.64 -9.15
CA LEU A 117 -13.71 22.53 -8.32
C LEU A 117 -12.32 22.81 -7.78
N THR A 118 -12.06 22.30 -6.58
CA THR A 118 -10.73 22.29 -5.96
C THR A 118 -10.11 20.89 -6.03
N THR A 119 -8.80 20.81 -5.79
CA THR A 119 -8.11 19.52 -5.66
C THR A 119 -8.67 18.70 -4.49
N THR A 120 -9.07 19.36 -3.41
CA THR A 120 -9.69 18.72 -2.24
C THR A 120 -11.01 18.05 -2.59
N ASP A 121 -11.83 18.67 -3.44
CA ASP A 121 -13.11 18.09 -3.88
C ASP A 121 -12.88 16.78 -4.63
N VAL A 122 -11.92 16.75 -5.55
CA VAL A 122 -11.58 15.52 -6.29
C VAL A 122 -11.08 14.43 -5.35
N ILE A 123 -10.22 14.78 -4.38
CA ILE A 123 -9.73 13.82 -3.39
C ILE A 123 -10.88 13.25 -2.55
N ALA A 124 -11.82 14.09 -2.14
CA ALA A 124 -12.98 13.67 -1.36
C ALA A 124 -13.85 12.68 -2.14
N VAL A 125 -14.18 12.99 -3.40
CA VAL A 125 -15.02 12.12 -4.26
C VAL A 125 -14.32 10.81 -4.56
N VAL A 126 -13.02 10.84 -4.90
CA VAL A 126 -12.25 9.61 -5.15
C VAL A 126 -12.27 8.72 -3.91
N LYS A 127 -12.11 9.29 -2.71
CA LYS A 127 -12.22 8.53 -1.47
C LYS A 127 -13.62 7.98 -1.27
N GLU A 128 -14.66 8.76 -1.52
CA GLU A 128 -16.05 8.34 -1.29
C GLU A 128 -16.50 7.20 -2.22
N GLN A 129 -16.14 7.27 -3.50
CA GLN A 129 -16.56 6.29 -4.50
C GLN A 129 -15.62 5.08 -4.60
N ASN A 130 -14.32 5.23 -4.30
CA ASN A 130 -13.38 4.11 -4.19
C ASN A 130 -13.25 3.61 -2.75
N GLN A 131 -14.38 3.27 -2.14
CA GLN A 131 -14.45 2.74 -0.77
C GLN A 131 -15.15 1.39 -0.75
N GLN A 132 -14.64 0.50 0.11
CA GLN A 132 -15.27 -0.78 0.37
C GLN A 132 -16.19 -0.62 1.58
N TYR A 133 -17.49 -0.77 1.36
CA TYR A 133 -18.49 -0.67 2.42
C TYR A 133 -18.81 -2.06 2.96
N ALA A 134 -18.81 -2.24 4.28
CA ALA A 134 -19.38 -3.43 4.88
C ALA A 134 -20.91 -3.29 4.97
N ALA A 135 -21.65 -3.80 3.98
CA ALA A 135 -23.12 -3.71 3.98
C ALA A 135 -23.82 -4.72 4.92
N GLY A 136 -23.06 -5.59 5.59
CA GLY A 136 -23.61 -6.53 6.55
C GLY A 136 -24.36 -7.69 5.90
N LYS A 137 -25.35 -8.24 6.62
CA LYS A 137 -26.06 -9.45 6.24
C LYS A 137 -27.55 -9.30 6.52
N ILE A 138 -28.39 -9.78 5.60
CA ILE A 138 -29.83 -9.90 5.79
C ILE A 138 -30.11 -11.16 6.60
N ALA A 139 -30.99 -11.06 7.60
CA ALA A 139 -31.33 -12.13 8.53
C ALA A 139 -30.12 -12.63 9.35
N ALA A 140 -29.22 -11.71 9.74
CA ALA A 140 -28.23 -11.98 10.78
C ALA A 140 -28.82 -11.77 12.17
N GLU A 141 -28.40 -12.59 13.13
CA GLU A 141 -28.84 -12.49 14.52
C GLU A 141 -28.47 -11.13 15.16
N PRO A 142 -29.27 -10.65 16.12
CA PRO A 142 -30.46 -11.28 16.70
C PRO A 142 -31.75 -11.01 15.90
N ILE A 143 -32.50 -12.07 15.55
CA ILE A 143 -33.80 -11.98 14.88
C ILE A 143 -34.89 -12.70 15.68
N ALA A 144 -36.09 -12.13 15.70
CA ALA A 144 -37.22 -12.68 16.46
C ALA A 144 -37.72 -14.04 15.93
N ASN A 145 -37.64 -14.25 14.61
CA ASN A 145 -38.03 -15.49 13.94
C ASN A 145 -36.83 -16.06 13.21
N LYS A 146 -36.49 -17.33 13.49
CA LYS A 146 -35.33 -17.99 12.88
C LYS A 146 -35.57 -18.19 11.37
N GLN A 147 -34.81 -17.47 10.57
CA GLN A 147 -34.74 -17.64 9.12
C GLN A 147 -33.76 -18.78 8.80
N MET A 148 -34.05 -19.60 7.79
CA MET A 148 -33.16 -20.71 7.39
C MET A 148 -31.92 -20.25 6.62
N TYR A 149 -31.94 -19.04 6.06
CA TYR A 149 -30.86 -18.49 5.26
C TYR A 149 -30.48 -17.09 5.74
N THR A 150 -29.18 -16.83 5.81
CA THR A 150 -28.59 -15.51 6.01
C THR A 150 -27.89 -15.12 4.72
N TYR A 151 -28.21 -13.96 4.16
CA TYR A 151 -27.62 -13.48 2.91
C TYR A 151 -26.61 -12.37 3.20
N THR A 152 -25.39 -12.49 2.68
CA THR A 152 -24.40 -11.41 2.77
C THR A 152 -24.69 -10.37 1.70
N ILE A 153 -24.79 -9.10 2.10
CA ILE A 153 -24.93 -8.01 1.14
C ILE A 153 -23.54 -7.72 0.55
N GLN A 154 -23.43 -7.84 -0.77
CA GLN A 154 -22.23 -7.48 -1.50
C GLN A 154 -22.31 -6.01 -1.91
N THR A 155 -21.25 -5.27 -1.65
CA THR A 155 -21.06 -3.89 -2.08
C THR A 155 -20.07 -3.84 -3.23
N PRO A 156 -20.06 -2.74 -4.01
CA PRO A 156 -19.00 -2.52 -4.98
C PRO A 156 -17.62 -2.66 -4.31
N GLU A 157 -16.72 -3.38 -4.97
CA GLU A 157 -15.33 -3.45 -4.55
C GLU A 157 -14.61 -2.15 -4.86
N ARG A 158 -13.38 -2.02 -4.35
CA ARG A 158 -12.51 -0.91 -4.75
C ARG A 158 -12.24 -0.99 -6.25
N PHE A 159 -12.11 0.15 -6.88
CA PHE A 159 -11.78 0.23 -8.30
C PHE A 159 -10.40 -0.39 -8.57
N ASP A 160 -10.35 -1.25 -9.57
CA ASP A 160 -9.17 -1.97 -10.03
C ASP A 160 -8.80 -1.62 -11.48
N ASP A 161 -9.71 -0.95 -12.22
CA ASP A 161 -9.50 -0.48 -13.59
C ASP A 161 -9.40 1.06 -13.65
N PRO A 162 -8.36 1.63 -14.29
CA PRO A 162 -8.29 3.06 -14.63
C PRO A 162 -9.58 3.65 -15.21
N VAL A 163 -10.36 2.89 -15.98
CA VAL A 163 -11.63 3.33 -16.57
C VAL A 163 -12.67 3.64 -15.48
N GLN A 164 -12.70 2.87 -14.39
CA GLN A 164 -13.61 3.15 -13.27
C GLN A 164 -13.26 4.48 -12.60
N PHE A 165 -11.96 4.79 -12.45
CA PHE A 165 -11.51 6.08 -11.94
C PHE A 165 -11.86 7.25 -12.88
N ALA A 166 -11.82 7.03 -14.20
CA ALA A 166 -12.19 8.04 -15.18
C ALA A 166 -13.71 8.35 -15.16
N ASN A 167 -14.53 7.38 -14.76
CA ASN A 167 -15.98 7.50 -14.67
C ASN A 167 -16.48 8.00 -13.31
N ILE A 168 -15.57 8.39 -12.41
CA ILE A 168 -15.94 8.99 -11.12
C ILE A 168 -16.73 10.27 -11.38
N VAL A 169 -17.96 10.30 -10.87
CA VAL A 169 -18.83 11.46 -10.98
C VAL A 169 -18.41 12.48 -9.93
N ILE A 170 -17.77 13.57 -10.34
CA ILE A 170 -17.26 14.60 -9.43
C ILE A 170 -18.34 15.61 -9.05
N ARG A 171 -19.19 15.98 -10.02
CA ARG A 171 -20.27 16.95 -9.83
C ARG A 171 -21.32 16.73 -10.92
N SER A 172 -22.58 16.99 -10.58
CA SER A 172 -23.64 17.22 -11.56
C SER A 172 -24.04 18.69 -11.55
N ASN A 173 -24.29 19.25 -12.72
CA ASN A 173 -24.81 20.58 -12.94
C ASN A 173 -26.29 20.66 -12.53
N PRO A 174 -26.83 21.86 -12.27
CA PRO A 174 -28.24 22.04 -11.90
C PRO A 174 -29.24 21.52 -12.94
N ASP A 175 -28.81 21.33 -14.20
CA ASP A 175 -29.62 20.80 -15.30
C ASP A 175 -29.53 19.26 -15.43
N GLY A 176 -28.82 18.59 -14.52
CA GLY A 176 -28.64 17.13 -14.51
C GLY A 176 -27.55 16.63 -15.47
N SER A 177 -26.82 17.53 -16.15
CA SER A 177 -25.60 17.20 -16.91
C SER A 177 -24.34 17.20 -16.04
#